data_AF-A0A0S7EI87-F1
#
_entry.id   AF-A0A0S7EI87-F1
#
_cell.length_a   1.000
_cell.length_b   1.000
_cell.length_c   1.000
_cell.angle_alpha   90.00
_cell.angle_beta   90.00
_cell.angle_gamma   90.00
#
_symmetry.space_group_name_H-M   'P 1'
#
loop_
_entity.id
_entity.type
_entity.pdbx_description
1 polymer ?
#
loop_
_entity_poly.entity_id
_entity_poly.type
_entity_poly.pdbx_seq_one_letter_code
_entity_poly.pdbx_strand_id
1 'polypeptide(L)'
;QSMADLLPPHLQEGYMESCESLVQDAAPLTAAQDDPDPLKTSASQLLPEGLMAACKACLQQFVQVKGQGGNSLAQCGVFWVNMGLLQIRVWTPQTIFDPAVKRSYKLNYAQQELALLQDEWKARSASSELKSGEELKESSTTDGFQHPRIRYLWIRMQQVKEQIAELSRKQAFRPQQAQYGRLFRELQHYLSSVGHMSAVEELLSRLLKALQDPSYFRSGSAVRALLREEAGWQNSQQHFCQKLMDEYPLFPDLVGPVRTGLLQLRHGMRLVASQLATSLTPVPGLFKLMSCLVSFPSVSPGLPSDLDRAQFLCSRTCIDVVYNLEKLLPQQEAGSVTPQPPALLLNALLYVRCHSLSTGELSEEACSLFRHICQAVVNEWDNQEKRKQEQEQLKASLYRSRSRLHGSGLTQDQQDETDFRRHFPQFSKDFADILSQPSLEGPADTEPEHEGDAAQQAAAAASLSG
;
A
#
# COMPACT_ATOMS: atom_id res chain seq x y z
N GLN A 1 -8.40 29.78 -5.21
CA GLN A 1 -7.85 30.87 -4.40
C GLN A 1 -6.52 30.37 -3.89
N SER A 2 -5.44 31.05 -4.27
CA SER A 2 -4.09 30.78 -3.77
C SER A 2 -3.96 31.32 -2.35
N MET A 3 -3.09 30.74 -1.52
CA MET A 3 -2.78 31.34 -0.20
C MET A 3 -2.17 32.74 -0.35
N ALA A 4 -1.55 33.04 -1.49
CA ALA A 4 -1.08 34.38 -1.84
C ALA A 4 -2.23 35.41 -1.90
N ASP A 5 -3.44 34.99 -2.30
CA ASP A 5 -4.60 35.88 -2.40
C ASP A 5 -5.11 36.34 -1.02
N LEU A 6 -4.69 35.66 0.06
CA LEU A 6 -5.03 36.00 1.45
C LEU A 6 -4.03 36.99 2.06
N LEU A 7 -2.90 37.24 1.40
CA LEU A 7 -1.87 38.15 1.85
C LEU A 7 -2.11 39.56 1.28
N PRO A 8 -1.76 40.62 2.03
CA PRO A 8 -1.69 41.98 1.50
C PRO A 8 -0.81 42.04 0.24
N PRO A 9 -1.15 42.86 -0.77
CA PRO A 9 -0.50 42.85 -2.08
C PRO A 9 1.01 43.11 -2.04
N HIS A 10 1.51 43.87 -1.05
CA HIS A 10 2.93 44.15 -0.87
C HIS A 10 3.75 42.97 -0.33
N LEU A 11 3.11 41.90 0.14
CA LEU A 11 3.74 40.69 0.67
C LEU A 11 3.61 39.49 -0.28
N GLN A 12 2.84 39.63 -1.36
CA GLN A 12 2.57 38.53 -2.30
C GLN A 12 3.82 38.13 -3.08
N GLU A 13 4.59 39.11 -3.61
CA GLU A 13 5.84 38.83 -4.35
C GLU A 13 6.88 38.14 -3.46
N GLY A 14 7.17 38.71 -2.28
CA GLY A 14 8.14 38.10 -1.35
C GLY A 14 7.71 36.70 -0.89
N TYR A 15 6.42 36.47 -0.66
CA TYR A 15 5.91 35.13 -0.32
C TYR A 15 6.09 34.12 -1.47
N MET A 16 5.86 34.54 -2.72
CA MET A 16 6.04 33.69 -3.90
C MET A 16 7.53 33.35 -4.10
N GLU A 17 8.43 34.32 -3.95
CA GLU A 17 9.88 34.11 -4.01
C GLU A 17 10.38 33.16 -2.90
N SER A 18 9.84 33.28 -1.68
CA SER A 18 10.11 32.32 -0.59
C SER A 18 9.60 30.91 -0.91
N CYS A 19 8.44 30.78 -1.57
CA CYS A 19 7.92 29.48 -1.99
C CYS A 19 8.76 28.84 -3.11
N GLU A 20 9.28 29.65 -4.04
CA GLU A 20 10.14 29.16 -5.13
C GLU A 20 11.51 28.69 -4.60
N SER A 21 12.12 29.46 -3.70
CA SER A 21 13.39 29.10 -3.04
C SER A 21 13.28 27.80 -2.21
N LEU A 22 12.16 27.56 -1.52
CA LEU A 22 11.89 26.29 -0.82
C LEU A 22 11.99 25.05 -1.75
N VAL A 23 11.55 25.18 -3.00
CA VAL A 23 11.51 24.08 -3.98
C VAL A 23 12.82 23.97 -4.76
N GLN A 24 13.43 25.08 -5.15
CA GLN A 24 14.57 25.09 -6.07
C GLN A 24 15.94 25.06 -5.36
N ASP A 25 16.07 25.60 -4.15
CA ASP A 25 17.37 25.71 -3.49
C ASP A 25 17.86 24.38 -2.89
N ALA A 26 19.19 24.25 -2.89
CA ALA A 26 19.93 23.15 -2.26
C ALA A 26 19.89 23.21 -0.72
N ALA A 27 19.57 24.37 -0.13
CA ALA A 27 19.47 24.60 1.31
C ALA A 27 18.10 25.21 1.69
N PRO A 28 16.99 24.44 1.61
CA PRO A 28 15.63 24.93 1.86
C PRO A 28 15.35 25.33 3.32
N LEU A 29 16.29 25.05 4.24
CA LEU A 29 16.19 25.35 5.67
C LEU A 29 16.18 26.84 5.98
N THR A 30 16.91 27.65 5.21
CA THR A 30 17.02 29.10 5.44
C THR A 30 15.72 29.81 5.00
N ALA A 31 15.21 29.46 3.81
CA ALA A 31 13.94 29.98 3.30
C ALA A 31 12.71 29.57 4.15
N ALA A 32 12.76 28.41 4.82
CA ALA A 32 11.71 27.96 5.74
C ALA A 32 11.74 28.65 7.12
N GLN A 33 12.88 29.21 7.52
CA GLN A 33 13.04 29.94 8.77
C GLN A 33 12.73 31.43 8.61
N ASP A 34 12.93 31.99 7.42
CA ASP A 34 12.48 33.33 6.99
C ASP A 34 10.96 33.36 6.68
N ASP A 35 10.19 32.61 7.46
CA ASP A 35 8.74 32.51 7.40
C ASP A 35 8.15 33.92 7.61
N PRO A 36 7.43 34.50 6.64
CA PRO A 36 6.91 35.85 6.77
C PRO A 36 5.85 35.86 7.88
N ASP A 37 6.20 36.47 9.02
CA ASP A 37 5.34 36.82 10.16
C ASP A 37 3.90 37.30 9.81
N PRO A 38 3.59 37.94 8.65
CA PRO A 38 2.21 38.27 8.27
C PRO A 38 1.22 37.09 8.14
N LEU A 39 1.65 35.87 7.77
CA LEU A 39 0.73 34.73 7.70
C LEU A 39 0.18 34.33 9.08
N LYS A 40 0.94 34.58 10.15
CA LYS A 40 0.53 34.31 11.53
C LYS A 40 -0.54 35.28 12.04
N THR A 41 -0.60 36.50 11.54
CA THR A 41 -1.53 37.53 12.06
C THR A 41 -2.79 37.64 11.23
N SER A 42 -2.72 37.51 9.90
CA SER A 42 -3.89 37.67 9.01
C SER A 42 -4.69 36.37 8.80
N ALA A 43 -4.04 35.21 8.73
CA ALA A 43 -4.70 33.95 8.40
C ALA A 43 -5.28 33.22 9.63
N SER A 44 -4.73 33.47 10.82
CA SER A 44 -5.12 32.81 12.08
C SER A 44 -6.56 33.10 12.52
N GLN A 45 -7.19 34.17 12.02
CA GLN A 45 -8.58 34.51 12.32
C GLN A 45 -9.59 33.81 11.39
N LEU A 46 -9.13 33.31 10.24
CA LEU A 46 -9.99 32.72 9.19
C LEU A 46 -9.88 31.20 9.11
N LEU A 47 -8.78 30.63 9.61
CA LEU A 47 -8.49 29.21 9.53
C LEU A 47 -8.89 28.49 10.82
N PRO A 48 -9.32 27.21 10.73
CA PRO A 48 -9.57 26.38 11.91
C PRO A 48 -8.36 26.33 12.85
N GLU A 49 -8.62 26.29 14.16
CA GLU A 49 -7.58 26.17 15.19
C GLU A 49 -6.64 24.98 14.89
N GLY A 50 -5.34 25.21 15.00
CA GLY A 50 -4.31 24.19 14.79
C GLY A 50 -3.92 23.93 13.32
N LEU A 51 -4.68 24.44 12.33
CA LEU A 51 -4.36 24.22 10.91
C LEU A 51 -3.00 24.80 10.51
N MET A 52 -2.75 26.06 10.92
CA MET A 52 -1.48 26.74 10.64
C MET A 52 -0.28 26.03 11.28
N ALA A 53 -0.47 25.51 12.50
CA ALA A 53 0.56 24.73 13.18
C ALA A 53 0.86 23.42 12.44
N ALA A 54 -0.18 22.73 11.96
CA ALA A 54 -0.04 21.52 11.15
C ALA A 54 0.64 21.78 9.79
N CYS A 55 0.28 22.86 9.09
CA CYS A 55 0.96 23.28 7.85
C CYS A 55 2.45 23.55 8.11
N LYS A 56 2.77 24.26 9.20
CA LYS A 56 4.15 24.57 9.57
C LYS A 56 4.95 23.31 9.91
N ALA A 57 4.36 22.38 10.65
CA ALA A 57 4.98 21.09 10.95
C ALA A 57 5.26 20.29 9.66
N CYS A 58 4.33 20.27 8.71
CA CYS A 58 4.52 19.60 7.41
C CYS A 58 5.64 20.25 6.59
N LEU A 59 5.71 21.58 6.55
CA LEU A 59 6.77 22.32 5.86
C LEU A 59 8.15 22.08 6.49
N GLN A 60 8.24 22.13 7.82
CA GLN A 60 9.47 21.81 8.54
C GLN A 60 9.94 20.38 8.26
N GLN A 61 9.02 19.41 8.23
CA GLN A 61 9.34 18.02 7.91
C GLN A 61 9.78 17.84 6.46
N PHE A 62 9.11 18.50 5.50
CA PHE A 62 9.51 18.49 4.09
C PHE A 62 10.95 18.99 3.91
N VAL A 63 11.26 20.11 4.54
CA VAL A 63 12.59 20.73 4.50
C VAL A 63 13.64 19.84 5.18
N GLN A 64 13.30 19.20 6.31
CA GLN A 64 14.19 18.25 6.99
C GLN A 64 14.50 17.03 6.11
N VAL A 65 13.48 16.44 5.46
CA VAL A 65 13.64 15.31 4.54
C VAL A 65 14.50 15.70 3.33
N LYS A 66 14.29 16.89 2.76
CA LYS A 66 15.06 17.37 1.60
C LYS A 66 16.50 17.74 1.96
N GLY A 67 16.75 18.31 3.15
CA GLY A 67 18.06 18.80 3.57
C GLY A 67 18.99 17.73 4.17
N GLN A 68 18.45 16.70 4.82
CA GLN A 68 19.23 15.59 5.37
C GLN A 68 19.27 14.45 4.37
N GLY A 69 20.24 14.44 3.44
CA GLY A 69 20.41 13.44 2.37
C GLY A 69 20.44 11.94 2.75
N GLY A 70 20.08 11.55 3.98
CA GLY A 70 19.59 10.23 4.35
C GLY A 70 18.08 10.25 4.60
N ASN A 71 17.29 9.91 3.58
CA ASN A 71 15.84 9.71 3.71
C ASN A 71 15.54 8.51 4.63
N SER A 72 15.40 8.74 5.93
CA SER A 72 14.81 7.73 6.81
C SER A 72 13.35 7.56 6.40
N LEU A 73 12.95 6.36 5.99
CA LEU A 73 11.57 6.05 5.58
C LEU A 73 10.55 6.50 6.65
N ALA A 74 10.94 6.50 7.92
CA ALA A 74 10.14 6.98 9.03
C ALA A 74 9.89 8.48 8.97
N GLN A 75 10.88 9.30 8.60
CA GLN A 75 10.68 10.76 8.47
C GLN A 75 9.71 11.07 7.31
N CYS A 76 9.87 10.38 6.18
CA CYS A 76 8.89 10.45 5.09
C CYS A 76 7.50 9.99 5.54
N GLY A 77 7.45 8.92 6.35
CA GLY A 77 6.21 8.40 6.92
C GLY A 77 5.49 9.41 7.80
N VAL A 78 6.22 10.09 8.69
CA VAL A 78 5.68 11.15 9.55
C VAL A 78 5.11 12.31 8.72
N PHE A 79 5.84 12.75 7.70
CA PHE A 79 5.37 13.79 6.78
C PHE A 79 4.03 13.39 6.12
N TRP A 80 3.95 12.19 5.55
CA TRP A 80 2.73 11.72 4.90
C TRP A 80 1.54 11.58 5.86
N VAL A 81 1.76 11.16 7.11
CA VAL A 81 0.70 11.13 8.12
C VAL A 81 0.17 12.53 8.40
N ASN A 82 1.06 13.49 8.66
CA ASN A 82 0.65 14.86 8.98
C ASN A 82 -0.05 15.54 7.78
N MET A 83 0.45 15.31 6.57
CA MET A 83 -0.17 15.81 5.35
C MET A 83 -1.57 15.21 5.14
N GLY A 84 -1.72 13.91 5.38
CA GLY A 84 -3.01 13.23 5.32
C GLY A 84 -4.01 13.77 6.35
N LEU A 85 -3.59 13.97 7.60
CA LEU A 85 -4.40 14.58 8.66
C LEU A 85 -4.84 16.00 8.27
N LEU A 86 -3.91 16.81 7.80
CA LEU A 86 -4.19 18.18 7.35
C LEU A 86 -5.21 18.17 6.21
N GLN A 87 -5.01 17.34 5.19
CA GLN A 87 -5.91 17.24 4.05
C GLN A 87 -7.32 16.80 4.48
N ILE A 88 -7.44 15.79 5.34
CA ILE A 88 -8.75 15.36 5.87
C ILE A 88 -9.42 16.51 6.62
N ARG A 89 -8.70 17.26 7.46
CA ARG A 89 -9.24 18.38 8.24
C ARG A 89 -9.73 19.53 7.35
N VAL A 90 -8.99 19.89 6.31
CA VAL A 90 -9.33 20.97 5.39
C VAL A 90 -10.57 20.63 4.56
N TRP A 91 -10.64 19.39 4.05
CA TRP A 91 -11.66 19.01 3.07
C TRP A 91 -12.91 18.38 3.68
N THR A 92 -12.89 18.02 4.96
CA THR A 92 -14.10 17.54 5.63
C THR A 92 -15.08 18.71 5.83
N PRO A 93 -16.34 18.58 5.39
CA PRO A 93 -17.35 19.63 5.55
C PRO A 93 -17.59 19.94 7.03
N GLN A 94 -17.67 21.24 7.34
CA GLN A 94 -17.89 21.77 8.69
C GLN A 94 -19.37 22.12 8.96
N THR A 95 -20.23 21.99 7.95
CA THR A 95 -21.65 22.35 8.03
C THR A 95 -22.51 21.23 7.45
N ILE A 96 -23.73 21.11 7.98
CA ILE A 96 -24.76 20.17 7.49
C ILE A 96 -25.36 20.58 6.14
N PHE A 97 -25.05 21.79 5.64
CA PHE A 97 -25.55 22.31 4.39
C PHE A 97 -24.53 22.18 3.27
N ASP A 98 -24.92 21.57 2.14
CA ASP A 98 -24.05 21.44 0.98
C ASP A 98 -23.84 22.80 0.29
N PRO A 99 -22.62 23.36 0.30
CA PRO A 99 -22.35 24.63 -0.36
C PRO A 99 -22.54 24.57 -1.89
N ALA A 100 -22.40 23.38 -2.50
CA ALA A 100 -22.53 23.22 -3.95
C ALA A 100 -24.00 23.40 -4.41
N VAL A 101 -24.97 23.12 -3.55
CA VAL A 101 -26.41 23.30 -3.84
C VAL A 101 -26.83 24.77 -3.73
N LYS A 102 -26.03 25.64 -3.08
CA LYS A 102 -26.32 27.08 -2.99
C LYS A 102 -26.57 27.71 -4.35
N ARG A 103 -25.82 27.31 -5.37
CA ARG A 103 -25.96 27.85 -6.73
C ARG A 103 -27.25 27.40 -7.41
N SER A 104 -27.68 26.15 -7.21
CA SER A 104 -28.93 25.65 -7.78
C SER A 104 -30.14 26.29 -7.10
N TYR A 105 -30.10 26.51 -5.77
CA TYR A 105 -31.15 27.29 -5.09
C TYR A 105 -31.25 28.72 -5.63
N LYS A 106 -30.12 29.42 -5.81
CA LYS A 106 -30.13 30.75 -6.42
C LYS A 106 -30.72 30.76 -7.82
N LEU A 107 -30.42 29.73 -8.62
CA LEU A 107 -31.00 29.59 -9.96
C LEU A 107 -32.52 29.39 -9.89
N ASN A 108 -33.01 28.54 -8.98
CA ASN A 108 -34.45 28.32 -8.80
C ASN A 108 -35.16 29.62 -8.40
N TYR A 109 -34.59 30.41 -7.48
CA TYR A 109 -35.16 31.71 -7.11
C TYR A 109 -35.16 32.70 -8.27
N ALA A 110 -34.08 32.77 -9.05
CA ALA A 110 -34.02 33.63 -10.24
C ALA A 110 -35.05 33.22 -11.30
N GLN A 111 -35.27 31.92 -11.50
CA GLN A 111 -36.31 31.40 -12.40
C GLN A 111 -37.73 31.73 -11.91
N GLN A 112 -37.99 31.59 -10.61
CA GLN A 112 -39.26 31.99 -10.01
C GLN A 112 -39.50 33.49 -10.14
N GLU A 113 -38.48 34.31 -9.89
CA GLU A 113 -38.55 35.76 -10.08
C GLU A 113 -38.86 36.10 -11.53
N LEU A 114 -38.18 35.47 -12.50
CA LEU A 114 -38.44 35.70 -13.92
C LEU A 114 -39.89 35.34 -14.30
N ALA A 115 -40.42 34.23 -13.79
CA ALA A 115 -41.81 33.84 -14.03
C ALA A 115 -42.80 34.89 -13.52
N LEU A 116 -42.60 35.39 -12.29
CA LEU A 116 -43.42 36.46 -11.72
C LEU A 116 -43.36 37.75 -12.54
N LEU A 117 -42.16 38.15 -12.98
CA LEU A 117 -42.00 39.35 -13.81
C LEU A 117 -42.64 39.18 -15.19
N GLN A 118 -42.56 37.98 -15.78
CA GLN A 118 -43.21 37.66 -17.05
C GLN A 118 -44.74 37.70 -16.92
N ASP A 119 -45.30 37.21 -15.81
CA ASP A 119 -46.74 37.26 -15.58
C ASP A 119 -47.20 38.70 -15.33
N GLU A 120 -46.42 39.50 -14.58
CA GLU A 120 -46.66 40.93 -14.42
C GLU A 120 -46.61 41.67 -15.77
N TRP A 121 -45.67 41.30 -16.66
CA TRP A 121 -45.55 41.85 -18.01
C TRP A 121 -46.77 41.50 -18.87
N LYS A 122 -47.18 40.22 -18.90
CA LYS A 122 -48.37 39.77 -19.66
C LYS A 122 -49.62 40.50 -19.21
N ALA A 123 -49.85 40.62 -17.90
CA ALA A 123 -51.00 41.34 -17.35
C ALA A 123 -51.03 42.82 -17.78
N ARG A 124 -49.87 43.48 -17.78
CA ARG A 124 -49.78 44.87 -18.25
C ARG A 124 -49.86 45.01 -19.76
N SER A 125 -49.34 44.06 -20.52
CA SER A 125 -49.46 44.03 -21.97
C SER A 125 -50.92 43.92 -22.40
N ALA A 126 -51.67 42.99 -21.79
CA ALA A 126 -53.10 42.86 -22.01
C ALA A 126 -53.87 44.14 -21.63
N SER A 127 -53.51 44.78 -20.52
CA SER A 127 -54.13 46.08 -20.16
C SER A 127 -53.77 47.21 -21.13
N SER A 128 -52.59 47.19 -21.74
CA SER A 128 -52.18 48.16 -22.76
C SER A 128 -53.02 47.93 -24.02
N GLU A 129 -53.08 46.69 -24.50
CA GLU A 129 -53.85 46.30 -25.67
C GLU A 129 -55.33 46.70 -25.55
N LEU A 130 -55.95 46.47 -24.39
CA LEU A 130 -57.34 46.89 -24.14
C LEU A 130 -57.55 48.41 -24.18
N LYS A 131 -56.52 49.21 -23.85
CA LYS A 131 -56.62 50.68 -23.75
C LYS A 131 -56.19 51.40 -25.02
N SER A 132 -55.15 50.90 -25.69
CA SER A 132 -54.52 51.54 -26.85
C SER A 132 -54.62 50.73 -28.14
N GLY A 133 -55.08 49.47 -28.07
CA GLY A 133 -55.08 48.54 -29.22
C GLY A 133 -53.71 47.97 -29.57
N GLU A 134 -52.66 48.27 -28.78
CA GLU A 134 -51.30 47.76 -29.00
C GLU A 134 -50.73 47.10 -27.72
N GLU A 135 -50.10 45.94 -27.90
CA GLU A 135 -49.30 45.27 -26.87
C GLU A 135 -48.06 46.09 -26.49
N LEU A 136 -47.52 45.81 -25.30
CA LEU A 136 -46.25 46.39 -24.88
C LEU A 136 -45.11 45.84 -25.75
N LYS A 137 -44.45 46.73 -26.48
CA LYS A 137 -43.29 46.38 -27.30
C LYS A 137 -42.09 46.08 -26.39
N GLU A 138 -41.30 45.08 -26.77
CA GLU A 138 -39.99 44.79 -26.21
C GLU A 138 -39.00 45.90 -26.61
N SER A 139 -39.20 47.11 -26.08
CA SER A 139 -38.45 48.29 -26.49
C SER A 139 -37.27 48.59 -25.57
N SER A 140 -36.21 49.12 -26.16
CA SER A 140 -35.02 49.60 -25.44
C SER A 140 -35.38 50.67 -24.41
N THR A 141 -34.49 50.86 -23.44
CA THR A 141 -34.56 51.74 -22.25
C THR A 141 -34.84 53.23 -22.50
N THR A 142 -35.06 53.63 -23.75
CA THR A 142 -35.10 55.00 -24.26
C THR A 142 -36.49 55.46 -24.72
N ASP A 143 -37.54 54.64 -24.62
CA ASP A 143 -38.90 55.06 -24.96
C ASP A 143 -39.50 55.95 -23.85
N GLY A 144 -39.50 57.27 -24.08
CA GLY A 144 -39.95 58.28 -23.11
C GLY A 144 -41.47 58.35 -22.91
N PHE A 145 -42.25 57.61 -23.70
CA PHE A 145 -43.71 57.64 -23.67
C PHE A 145 -44.35 56.53 -22.82
N GLN A 146 -43.55 55.63 -22.25
CA GLN A 146 -44.02 54.52 -21.42
C GLN A 146 -43.94 54.82 -19.92
N HIS A 147 -44.87 54.24 -19.13
CA HIS A 147 -44.85 54.37 -17.68
C HIS A 147 -43.53 53.81 -17.09
N PRO A 148 -42.86 54.51 -16.15
CA PRO A 148 -41.54 54.11 -15.65
C PRO A 148 -41.45 52.66 -15.13
N ARG A 149 -42.53 52.13 -14.53
CA ARG A 149 -42.61 50.73 -14.08
C ARG A 149 -42.42 49.71 -15.22
N ILE A 150 -42.92 49.97 -16.42
CA ILE A 150 -42.79 49.07 -17.58
C ILE A 150 -41.31 48.97 -17.98
N ARG A 151 -40.63 50.11 -18.02
CA ARG A 151 -39.19 50.18 -18.27
C ARG A 151 -38.38 49.42 -17.22
N TYR A 152 -38.68 49.62 -15.93
CA TYR A 152 -38.00 48.89 -14.85
C TYR A 152 -38.26 47.38 -14.90
N LEU A 153 -39.48 46.98 -15.23
CA LEU A 153 -39.85 45.58 -15.39
C LEU A 153 -39.03 44.92 -16.50
N TRP A 154 -38.93 45.56 -17.67
CA TRP A 154 -38.12 45.09 -18.79
C TRP A 154 -36.63 44.96 -18.42
N ILE A 155 -36.03 46.01 -17.84
CA ILE A 155 -34.62 45.99 -17.40
C ILE A 155 -34.39 44.85 -16.42
N ARG A 156 -35.27 44.69 -15.42
CA ARG A 156 -35.13 43.64 -14.41
C ARG A 156 -35.24 42.25 -15.03
N MET A 157 -36.18 42.05 -15.97
CA MET A 157 -36.29 40.78 -16.70
C MET A 157 -35.01 40.43 -17.46
N GLN A 158 -34.36 41.40 -18.12
CA GLN A 158 -33.08 41.15 -18.81
C GLN A 158 -31.96 40.81 -17.82
N GLN A 159 -31.86 41.55 -16.70
CA GLN A 159 -30.88 41.24 -15.64
C GLN A 159 -31.08 39.84 -15.06
N VAL A 160 -32.32 39.44 -14.80
CA VAL A 160 -32.61 38.10 -14.25
C VAL A 160 -32.33 37.02 -15.29
N LYS A 161 -32.61 37.25 -16.59
CA LYS A 161 -32.23 36.32 -17.67
C LYS A 161 -30.71 36.13 -17.75
N GLU A 162 -29.93 37.20 -17.65
CA GLU A 162 -28.47 37.13 -17.57
C GLU A 162 -28.00 36.36 -16.33
N GLN A 163 -28.57 36.64 -15.16
CA GLN A 163 -28.27 35.92 -13.92
C GLN A 163 -28.58 34.42 -14.04
N ILE A 164 -29.69 34.03 -14.67
CA ILE A 164 -30.02 32.62 -14.93
C ILE A 164 -28.97 31.99 -15.86
N ALA A 165 -28.59 32.70 -16.93
CA ALA A 165 -27.57 32.22 -17.88
C ALA A 165 -26.19 32.06 -17.22
N GLU A 166 -25.82 32.92 -16.28
CA GLU A 166 -24.59 32.76 -15.49
C GLU A 166 -24.69 31.60 -14.49
N LEU A 167 -25.80 31.51 -13.76
CA LEU A 167 -25.98 30.50 -12.72
C LEU A 167 -26.05 29.08 -13.30
N SER A 168 -26.55 28.89 -14.52
CA SER A 168 -26.68 27.59 -15.18
C SER A 168 -25.35 26.96 -15.60
N ARG A 169 -24.31 27.74 -15.93
CA ARG A 169 -23.05 27.24 -16.52
C ARG A 169 -22.19 26.35 -15.62
N LYS A 170 -22.27 26.47 -14.29
CA LYS A 170 -21.37 25.78 -13.34
C LYS A 170 -22.15 25.14 -12.19
N GLN A 171 -23.16 24.34 -12.51
CA GLN A 171 -23.88 23.57 -11.51
C GLN A 171 -23.12 22.30 -11.15
N ALA A 172 -22.94 22.06 -9.85
CA ALA A 172 -22.56 20.76 -9.36
C ALA A 172 -23.75 19.80 -9.49
N PHE A 173 -23.50 18.62 -10.05
CA PHE A 173 -24.50 17.57 -10.05
C PHE A 173 -24.64 17.00 -8.64
N ARG A 174 -25.89 16.84 -8.17
CA ARG A 174 -26.23 16.20 -6.89
C ARG A 174 -27.43 15.28 -7.06
N PRO A 175 -27.49 14.16 -6.33
CA PRO A 175 -28.64 13.27 -6.37
C PRO A 175 -29.90 13.99 -5.88
N GLN A 176 -31.06 13.58 -6.40
CA GLN A 176 -32.35 14.10 -5.93
C GLN A 176 -32.65 13.70 -4.48
N GLN A 177 -32.13 12.55 -4.04
CA GLN A 177 -32.22 12.12 -2.65
C GLN A 177 -31.19 12.85 -1.79
N ALA A 178 -31.60 13.28 -0.59
CA ALA A 178 -30.75 14.01 0.35
C ALA A 178 -29.69 13.11 1.01
N GLN A 179 -28.64 12.77 0.27
CA GLN A 179 -27.53 11.92 0.75
C GLN A 179 -26.46 12.71 1.53
N TYR A 180 -26.34 14.03 1.28
CA TYR A 180 -25.31 14.87 1.90
C TYR A 180 -25.31 14.84 3.43
N GLY A 181 -26.49 14.91 4.06
CA GLY A 181 -26.60 14.88 5.52
C GLY A 181 -26.14 13.55 6.14
N ARG A 182 -26.23 12.44 5.39
CA ARG A 182 -25.67 11.15 5.81
C ARG A 182 -24.15 11.16 5.64
N LEU A 183 -23.64 11.57 4.48
CA LEU A 183 -22.20 11.73 4.23
C LEU A 183 -21.53 12.59 5.30
N PHE A 184 -22.11 13.75 5.62
CA PHE A 184 -21.62 14.63 6.67
C PHE A 184 -21.51 13.89 8.02
N ARG A 185 -22.58 13.21 8.47
CA ARG A 185 -22.57 12.47 9.73
C ARG A 185 -21.53 11.36 9.74
N GLU A 186 -21.35 10.66 8.64
CA GLU A 186 -20.34 9.60 8.53
C GLU A 186 -18.91 10.13 8.58
N LEU A 187 -18.63 11.26 7.93
CA LEU A 187 -17.33 11.94 8.02
C LEU A 187 -17.06 12.45 9.44
N GLN A 188 -18.06 13.04 10.10
CA GLN A 188 -17.92 13.47 11.49
C GLN A 188 -17.69 12.28 12.43
N HIS A 189 -18.42 11.18 12.24
CA HIS A 189 -18.22 9.95 12.99
C HIS A 189 -16.81 9.37 12.78
N TYR A 190 -16.29 9.40 11.55
CA TYR A 190 -14.92 8.98 11.27
C TYR A 190 -13.90 9.82 12.06
N LEU A 191 -14.06 11.15 12.08
CA LEU A 191 -13.19 12.06 12.83
C LEU A 191 -13.27 11.89 14.36
N SER A 192 -14.37 11.35 14.88
CA SER A 192 -14.53 11.04 16.30
C SER A 192 -14.17 9.60 16.68
N SER A 193 -13.80 8.75 15.70
CA SER A 193 -13.48 7.34 15.92
C SER A 193 -12.09 6.98 15.36
N VAL A 194 -12.02 6.20 14.30
CA VAL A 194 -10.77 5.65 13.72
C VAL A 194 -9.85 6.73 13.16
N GLY A 195 -10.44 7.84 12.69
CA GLY A 195 -9.75 9.01 12.16
C GLY A 195 -9.46 10.08 13.21
N HIS A 196 -9.68 9.79 14.49
CA HIS A 196 -9.45 10.78 15.54
C HIS A 196 -7.97 11.14 15.63
N MET A 197 -7.68 12.44 15.53
CA MET A 197 -6.32 12.97 15.35
C MET A 197 -5.36 12.53 16.45
N SER A 198 -5.77 12.61 17.72
CA SER A 198 -4.92 12.19 18.84
C SER A 198 -4.65 10.68 18.84
N ALA A 199 -5.61 9.85 18.44
CA ALA A 199 -5.42 8.40 18.34
C ALA A 199 -4.43 8.03 17.22
N VAL A 200 -4.49 8.76 16.10
CA VAL A 200 -3.52 8.59 15.00
C VAL A 200 -2.12 9.03 15.42
N GLU A 201 -2.01 10.20 16.05
CA GLU A 201 -0.74 10.72 16.58
C GLU A 201 -0.16 9.81 17.67
N GLU A 202 -1.01 9.24 18.53
CA GLU A 202 -0.60 8.27 19.55
C GLU A 202 -0.01 7.01 18.91
N LEU A 203 -0.73 6.39 17.96
CA LEU A 203 -0.25 5.22 17.23
C LEU A 203 1.10 5.51 16.54
N LEU A 204 1.20 6.65 15.84
CA LEU A 204 2.45 7.08 15.20
C LEU A 204 3.57 7.26 16.22
N SER A 205 3.30 7.91 17.35
CA SER A 205 4.30 8.15 18.39
C SER A 205 4.83 6.85 18.99
N ARG A 206 3.98 5.84 19.19
CA ARG A 206 4.39 4.52 19.70
C ARG A 206 5.26 3.78 18.68
N LEU A 207 4.92 3.85 17.39
CA LEU A 207 5.75 3.29 16.31
C LEU A 207 7.13 3.97 16.25
N LEU A 208 7.18 5.29 16.35
CA LEU A 208 8.45 6.04 16.35
C LEU A 208 9.29 5.76 17.59
N LYS A 209 8.68 5.68 18.77
CA LYS A 209 9.37 5.28 20.01
C LYS A 209 9.96 3.88 19.87
N ALA A 210 9.24 2.95 19.23
CA ALA A 210 9.73 1.60 18.96
C ALA A 210 10.95 1.56 18.03
N LEU A 211 11.04 2.53 17.11
CA LEU A 211 12.20 2.68 16.21
C LEU A 211 13.40 3.30 16.91
N GLN A 212 13.19 4.29 17.78
CA GLN A 212 14.25 5.05 18.43
C GLN A 212 14.88 4.31 19.62
N ASP A 213 14.07 3.56 20.38
CA ASP A 213 14.52 2.80 21.54
C ASP A 213 14.13 1.31 21.40
N PRO A 214 14.99 0.48 20.78
CA PRO A 214 14.80 -0.96 20.70
C PRO A 214 14.74 -1.64 22.08
N SER A 215 15.28 -0.98 23.13
CA SER A 215 15.28 -1.51 24.50
C SER A 215 13.95 -1.28 25.22
N TYR A 216 13.14 -0.30 24.79
CA TYR A 216 11.80 -0.06 25.34
C TYR A 216 10.86 -1.24 25.01
N PHE A 217 11.01 -1.83 23.82
CA PHE A 217 10.29 -3.04 23.42
C PHE A 217 11.19 -4.27 23.57
N ARG A 218 11.53 -4.62 24.83
CA ARG A 218 12.42 -5.75 25.20
C ARG A 218 12.07 -7.13 24.62
N SER A 219 10.90 -7.29 24.01
CA SER A 219 10.52 -8.52 23.32
C SER A 219 10.01 -8.20 21.90
N GLY A 220 10.47 -8.96 20.91
CA GLY A 220 9.94 -8.89 19.54
C GLY A 220 8.43 -9.19 19.47
N SER A 221 7.84 -9.74 20.54
CA SER A 221 6.40 -9.96 20.66
C SER A 221 5.60 -8.65 20.78
N ALA A 222 6.12 -7.66 21.51
CA ALA A 222 5.44 -6.37 21.71
C ALA A 222 5.44 -5.54 20.42
N VAL A 223 6.56 -5.54 19.69
CA VAL A 223 6.66 -4.93 18.36
C VAL A 223 5.69 -5.62 17.37
N ARG A 224 5.62 -6.96 17.38
CA ARG A 224 4.64 -7.70 16.55
C ARG A 224 3.19 -7.36 16.91
N ALA A 225 2.87 -7.18 18.19
CA ALA A 225 1.54 -6.75 18.61
C ALA A 225 1.22 -5.34 18.09
N LEU A 226 2.17 -4.40 18.18
CA LEU A 226 2.01 -3.05 17.63
C LEU A 226 1.82 -3.05 16.11
N LEU A 227 2.55 -3.89 15.38
CA LEU A 227 2.35 -4.06 13.93
C LEU A 227 0.98 -4.67 13.59
N ARG A 228 0.44 -5.57 14.42
CA ARG A 228 -0.92 -6.10 14.24
C ARG A 228 -1.99 -5.04 14.50
N GLU A 229 -1.77 -4.19 15.51
CA GLU A 229 -2.66 -3.06 15.79
C GLU A 229 -2.68 -2.07 14.61
N GLU A 230 -1.50 -1.72 14.07
CA GLU A 230 -1.40 -0.92 12.85
C GLU A 230 -2.13 -1.58 11.67
N ALA A 231 -1.99 -2.89 11.48
CA ALA A 231 -2.69 -3.61 10.43
C ALA A 231 -4.22 -3.58 10.59
N GLY A 232 -4.72 -3.73 11.82
CA GLY A 232 -6.15 -3.58 12.13
C GLY A 232 -6.67 -2.17 11.88
N TRP A 233 -5.87 -1.15 12.24
CA TRP A 233 -6.17 0.25 11.93
C TRP A 233 -6.18 0.50 10.41
N GLN A 234 -5.21 -0.03 9.66
CA GLN A 234 -5.15 0.07 8.20
C GLN A 234 -6.37 -0.53 7.51
N ASN A 235 -6.85 -1.69 7.98
CA ASN A 235 -8.07 -2.32 7.47
C ASN A 235 -9.30 -1.43 7.72
N SER A 236 -9.38 -0.83 8.91
CA SER A 236 -10.47 0.09 9.27
C SER A 236 -10.48 1.33 8.37
N GLN A 237 -9.30 1.90 8.09
CA GLN A 237 -9.13 3.01 7.16
C GLN A 237 -9.51 2.62 5.72
N GLN A 238 -9.10 1.43 5.27
CA GLN A 238 -9.44 0.93 3.94
C GLN A 238 -10.94 0.72 3.75
N HIS A 239 -11.59 0.10 4.74
CA HIS A 239 -13.03 -0.13 4.71
C HIS A 239 -13.79 1.20 4.62
N PHE A 240 -13.37 2.22 5.38
CA PHE A 240 -13.98 3.54 5.30
C PHE A 240 -13.76 4.20 3.91
N CYS A 241 -12.55 4.12 3.35
CA CYS A 241 -12.28 4.59 1.99
C CYS A 241 -13.18 3.92 0.93
N GLN A 242 -13.38 2.61 1.03
CA GLN A 242 -14.25 1.85 0.11
C GLN A 242 -15.70 2.29 0.28
N LYS A 243 -16.20 2.34 1.52
CA LYS A 243 -17.54 2.82 1.84
C LYS A 243 -17.83 4.20 1.25
N LEU A 244 -16.89 5.15 1.36
CA LEU A 244 -17.06 6.48 0.78
C LEU A 244 -17.22 6.47 -0.74
N MET A 245 -16.47 5.60 -1.44
CA MET A 245 -16.55 5.46 -2.89
C MET A 245 -17.85 4.79 -3.34
N ASP A 246 -18.28 3.77 -2.61
CA ASP A 246 -19.44 2.95 -2.98
C ASP A 246 -20.76 3.66 -2.65
N GLU A 247 -20.87 4.29 -1.48
CA GLU A 247 -22.10 4.95 -1.04
C GLU A 247 -22.27 6.39 -1.59
N TYR A 248 -21.17 7.09 -1.90
CA TYR A 248 -21.21 8.52 -2.27
C TYR A 248 -20.45 8.87 -3.57
N PRO A 249 -20.62 8.14 -4.69
CA PRO A 249 -19.93 8.42 -5.95
C PRO A 249 -20.29 9.77 -6.58
N LEU A 250 -21.46 10.33 -6.23
CA LEU A 250 -21.98 11.60 -6.76
C LEU A 250 -21.46 12.84 -6.02
N PHE A 251 -20.52 12.68 -5.10
CA PHE A 251 -19.87 13.77 -4.35
C PHE A 251 -18.35 13.79 -4.58
N PRO A 252 -17.85 13.80 -5.84
CA PRO A 252 -16.43 13.66 -6.13
C PRO A 252 -15.58 14.81 -5.59
N ASP A 253 -16.15 16.01 -5.50
CA ASP A 253 -15.53 17.22 -4.97
C ASP A 253 -15.29 17.17 -3.46
N LEU A 254 -16.05 16.34 -2.72
CA LEU A 254 -15.88 16.14 -1.27
C LEU A 254 -15.13 14.84 -0.98
N VAL A 255 -15.58 13.73 -1.58
CA VAL A 255 -15.03 12.39 -1.34
C VAL A 255 -13.61 12.28 -1.88
N GLY A 256 -13.32 12.85 -3.06
CA GLY A 256 -12.01 12.76 -3.69
C GLY A 256 -10.88 13.31 -2.81
N PRO A 257 -10.95 14.58 -2.38
CA PRO A 257 -9.92 15.16 -1.51
C PRO A 257 -9.78 14.46 -0.16
N VAL A 258 -10.89 14.06 0.48
CA VAL A 258 -10.85 13.31 1.75
C VAL A 258 -10.19 11.95 1.56
N ARG A 259 -10.56 11.20 0.51
CA ARG A 259 -9.97 9.90 0.18
C ARG A 259 -8.46 10.01 -0.04
N THR A 260 -8.02 11.02 -0.77
CA THR A 260 -6.58 11.24 -0.99
C THR A 260 -5.85 11.48 0.33
N GLY A 261 -6.44 12.27 1.24
CA GLY A 261 -5.89 12.45 2.59
C GLY A 261 -5.82 11.13 3.38
N LEU A 262 -6.86 10.30 3.31
CA LEU A 262 -6.87 8.96 3.94
C LEU A 262 -5.77 8.05 3.36
N LEU A 263 -5.55 8.09 2.04
CA LEU A 263 -4.52 7.29 1.40
C LEU A 263 -3.10 7.75 1.78
N GLN A 264 -2.86 9.07 1.86
CA GLN A 264 -1.60 9.63 2.37
C GLN A 264 -1.36 9.20 3.82
N LEU A 265 -2.38 9.30 4.67
CA LEU A 265 -2.35 8.88 6.07
C LEU A 265 -1.93 7.42 6.21
N ARG A 266 -2.60 6.53 5.47
CA ARG A 266 -2.32 5.10 5.43
C ARG A 266 -0.91 4.81 4.94
N HIS A 267 -0.50 5.47 3.86
CA HIS A 267 0.83 5.31 3.29
C HIS A 267 1.92 5.71 4.28
N GLY A 268 1.78 6.88 4.91
CA GLY A 268 2.72 7.36 5.90
C GLY A 268 2.87 6.42 7.09
N MET A 269 1.74 5.98 7.66
CA MET A 269 1.75 5.02 8.77
C MET A 269 2.42 3.70 8.38
N ARG A 270 2.16 3.22 7.16
CA ARG A 270 2.74 1.98 6.63
C ARG A 270 4.24 2.09 6.41
N LEU A 271 4.77 3.25 6.01
CA LEU A 271 6.22 3.46 5.88
C LEU A 271 6.91 3.28 7.24
N VAL A 272 6.40 3.92 8.29
CA VAL A 272 6.96 3.80 9.64
C VAL A 272 6.87 2.35 10.14
N ALA A 273 5.69 1.72 9.98
CA ALA A 273 5.48 0.33 10.36
C ALA A 273 6.39 -0.64 9.58
N SER A 274 6.63 -0.41 8.30
CA SER A 274 7.55 -1.24 7.50
C SER A 274 8.99 -1.13 7.98
N GLN A 275 9.45 0.07 8.35
CA GLN A 275 10.78 0.24 8.90
C GLN A 275 10.91 -0.48 10.25
N LEU A 276 9.85 -0.45 11.07
CA LEU A 276 9.81 -1.21 12.32
C LEU A 276 9.75 -2.72 12.07
N ALA A 277 9.05 -3.17 11.03
CA ALA A 277 9.05 -4.58 10.65
C ALA A 277 10.45 -5.04 10.20
N THR A 278 11.20 -4.20 9.47
CA THR A 278 12.57 -4.54 9.07
C THR A 278 13.53 -4.67 10.26
N SER A 279 13.27 -4.00 11.39
CA SER A 279 14.09 -4.16 12.59
C SER A 279 13.87 -5.48 13.33
N LEU A 280 12.74 -6.18 13.07
CA LEU A 280 12.48 -7.52 13.63
C LEU A 280 13.27 -8.63 12.93
N THR A 281 13.61 -8.43 11.66
CA THR A 281 14.37 -9.38 10.85
C THR A 281 15.51 -8.65 10.13
N PRO A 282 16.52 -8.16 10.87
CA PRO A 282 17.63 -7.47 10.25
C PRO A 282 18.49 -8.50 9.51
N VAL A 283 18.44 -8.47 8.18
CA VAL A 283 19.39 -9.18 7.33
C VAL A 283 20.29 -8.14 6.69
N PRO A 284 21.50 -7.90 7.26
CA PRO A 284 22.45 -6.94 6.71
C PRO A 284 22.75 -7.27 5.25
N GLY A 285 22.74 -6.27 4.37
CA GLY A 285 23.06 -6.45 2.95
C GLY A 285 21.94 -7.04 2.08
N LEU A 286 20.77 -7.38 2.64
CA LEU A 286 19.64 -7.92 1.86
C LEU A 286 19.20 -6.99 0.73
N PHE A 287 19.11 -5.68 1.00
CA PHE A 287 18.75 -4.69 -0.03
C PHE A 287 19.76 -4.68 -1.19
N LYS A 288 21.07 -4.79 -0.88
CA LYS A 288 22.12 -4.85 -1.90
C LYS A 288 22.02 -6.14 -2.73
N LEU A 289 21.72 -7.27 -2.08
CA LEU A 289 21.47 -8.54 -2.77
C LEU A 289 20.24 -8.49 -3.68
N MET A 290 19.11 -8.02 -3.18
CA MET A 290 17.89 -7.84 -3.97
C MET A 290 18.09 -6.89 -5.14
N SER A 291 18.78 -5.78 -4.91
CA SER A 291 19.14 -4.83 -5.97
C SER A 291 20.03 -5.48 -7.03
N CYS A 292 21.01 -6.31 -6.64
CA CYS A 292 21.88 -6.99 -7.58
C CYS A 292 21.15 -8.06 -8.43
N LEU A 293 20.20 -8.78 -7.82
CA LEU A 293 19.51 -9.91 -8.46
C LEU A 293 18.28 -9.49 -9.29
N VAL A 294 17.52 -8.49 -8.82
CA VAL A 294 16.21 -8.14 -9.40
C VAL A 294 16.26 -6.88 -10.24
N SER A 295 17.19 -5.96 -9.97
CA SER A 295 17.27 -4.73 -10.77
C SER A 295 17.67 -5.07 -12.19
N PHE A 296 17.05 -4.36 -13.13
CA PHE A 296 17.54 -4.28 -14.50
C PHE A 296 19.07 -4.02 -14.47
N PRO A 297 19.86 -4.60 -15.39
CA PRO A 297 21.30 -4.35 -15.49
C PRO A 297 21.55 -2.89 -15.89
N SER A 298 21.46 -2.01 -14.90
CA SER A 298 21.71 -0.58 -14.97
C SER A 298 22.67 -0.17 -13.86
N VAL A 299 23.48 0.83 -14.16
CA VAL A 299 24.40 1.48 -13.22
C VAL A 299 23.63 2.00 -12.00
N SER A 300 24.08 1.65 -10.79
CA SER A 300 23.52 2.20 -9.54
C SER A 300 24.64 2.70 -8.63
N PRO A 301 24.40 3.67 -7.72
CA PRO A 301 25.45 4.20 -6.85
C PRO A 301 26.14 3.14 -5.99
N GLY A 302 25.42 2.06 -5.64
CA GLY A 302 25.96 0.96 -4.83
C GLY A 302 26.59 -0.18 -5.62
N LEU A 303 26.35 -0.24 -6.93
CA LEU A 303 26.87 -1.23 -7.89
C LEU A 303 27.07 -0.50 -9.24
N PRO A 304 28.20 0.24 -9.39
CA PRO A 304 28.41 1.15 -10.51
C PRO A 304 28.90 0.46 -11.79
N SER A 305 29.17 -0.84 -11.77
CA SER A 305 29.48 -1.60 -12.97
C SER A 305 28.97 -3.05 -12.86
N ASP A 306 28.87 -3.72 -14.01
CA ASP A 306 28.61 -5.17 -14.04
C ASP A 306 29.73 -5.95 -13.33
N LEU A 307 30.97 -5.44 -13.34
CA LEU A 307 32.08 -6.05 -12.63
C LEU A 307 31.91 -5.99 -11.11
N ASP A 308 31.40 -4.87 -10.58
CA ASP A 308 31.07 -4.72 -9.16
C ASP A 308 29.93 -5.65 -8.72
N ARG A 309 28.95 -5.88 -9.62
CA ARG A 309 27.88 -6.86 -9.39
C ARG A 309 28.46 -8.27 -9.28
N ALA A 310 29.32 -8.66 -10.22
CA ALA A 310 30.00 -9.94 -10.17
C ALA A 310 30.85 -10.10 -8.90
N GLN A 311 31.60 -9.07 -8.51
CA GLN A 311 32.43 -9.09 -7.31
C GLN A 311 31.58 -9.24 -6.04
N PHE A 312 30.44 -8.55 -5.96
CA PHE A 312 29.54 -8.67 -4.82
C PHE A 312 28.92 -10.07 -4.72
N LEU A 313 28.44 -10.66 -5.83
CA LEU A 313 27.82 -11.99 -5.82
C LEU A 313 28.77 -13.11 -5.39
N CYS A 314 30.07 -12.96 -5.66
CA CYS A 314 31.10 -13.90 -5.23
C CYS A 314 31.71 -13.57 -3.86
N SER A 315 31.30 -12.46 -3.24
CA SER A 315 31.82 -12.06 -1.94
C SER A 315 31.24 -12.92 -0.82
N ARG A 316 32.03 -13.08 0.25
CA ARG A 316 31.56 -13.73 1.48
C ARG A 316 30.35 -13.00 2.09
N THR A 317 30.29 -11.69 1.95
CA THR A 317 29.14 -10.87 2.39
C THR A 317 27.83 -11.32 1.74
N CYS A 318 27.84 -11.64 0.43
CA CYS A 318 26.64 -12.15 -0.25
C CYS A 318 26.21 -13.51 0.29
N ILE A 319 27.16 -14.43 0.50
CA ILE A 319 26.88 -15.75 1.08
C ILE A 319 26.34 -15.63 2.52
N ASP A 320 26.91 -14.73 3.33
CA ASP A 320 26.44 -14.48 4.69
C ASP A 320 24.99 -13.94 4.69
N VAL A 321 24.61 -13.10 3.73
CA VAL A 321 23.23 -12.63 3.54
C VAL A 321 22.30 -13.82 3.27
N VAL A 322 22.65 -14.70 2.33
CA VAL A 322 21.85 -15.88 1.97
C VAL A 322 21.69 -16.83 3.15
N TYR A 323 22.77 -17.10 3.87
CA TYR A 323 22.74 -17.96 5.05
C TYR A 323 21.87 -17.38 6.18
N ASN A 324 21.93 -16.06 6.39
CA ASN A 324 21.05 -15.40 7.36
C ASN A 324 19.57 -15.42 6.94
N LEU A 325 19.27 -15.38 5.63
CA LEU A 325 17.91 -15.58 5.13
C LEU A 325 17.41 -17.00 5.37
N GLU A 326 18.24 -18.01 5.10
CA GLU A 326 17.90 -19.42 5.32
C GLU A 326 17.56 -19.72 6.78
N LYS A 327 18.21 -19.07 7.74
CA LYS A 327 17.89 -19.18 9.17
C LYS A 327 16.51 -18.63 9.54
N LEU A 328 16.03 -17.63 8.80
CA LEU A 328 14.75 -16.96 9.08
C LEU A 328 13.57 -17.65 8.40
N LEU A 329 13.83 -18.49 7.39
CA LEU A 329 12.81 -19.26 6.71
C LEU A 329 12.40 -20.48 7.57
N PRO A 330 11.11 -20.82 7.64
CA PRO A 330 10.67 -22.04 8.29
C PRO A 330 11.34 -23.25 7.64
N GLN A 331 11.97 -24.11 8.45
CA GLN A 331 12.51 -25.37 7.95
C GLN A 331 11.36 -26.26 7.51
N GLN A 332 11.41 -26.73 6.27
CA GLN A 332 10.46 -27.60 5.58
C GLN A 332 9.28 -26.91 4.89
N GLU A 333 9.48 -26.56 3.63
CA GLU A 333 8.68 -27.13 2.54
C GLU A 333 9.66 -27.56 1.43
N ALA A 334 9.38 -28.67 0.75
CA ALA A 334 10.24 -29.25 -0.27
C ALA A 334 10.34 -28.31 -1.49
N GLY A 335 11.26 -27.35 -1.42
CA GLY A 335 11.50 -26.36 -2.48
C GLY A 335 12.01 -25.04 -1.94
N SER A 336 13.12 -25.02 -1.19
CA SER A 336 13.67 -23.75 -0.69
C SER A 336 14.00 -22.83 -1.88
N VAL A 337 13.34 -21.67 -1.91
CA VAL A 337 13.50 -20.63 -2.95
C VAL A 337 14.78 -19.81 -2.70
N THR A 338 15.64 -20.25 -1.78
CA THR A 338 16.89 -19.54 -1.48
C THR A 338 17.88 -19.71 -2.64
N PRO A 339 18.52 -18.61 -3.08
CA PRO A 339 19.45 -18.67 -4.19
C PRO A 339 20.65 -19.54 -3.79
N GLN A 340 20.80 -20.66 -4.50
CA GLN A 340 21.89 -21.60 -4.24
C GLN A 340 23.24 -20.95 -4.60
N PRO A 341 24.31 -21.19 -3.84
CA PRO A 341 25.63 -20.62 -4.12
C PRO A 341 26.11 -20.82 -5.57
N PRO A 342 25.95 -22.00 -6.22
CA PRO A 342 26.32 -22.18 -7.63
C PRO A 342 25.59 -21.25 -8.60
N ALA A 343 24.31 -20.94 -8.34
CA ALA A 343 23.53 -20.04 -9.19
C ALA A 343 24.02 -18.60 -9.07
N LEU A 344 24.47 -18.18 -7.88
CA LEU A 344 25.07 -16.87 -7.67
C LEU A 344 26.42 -16.74 -8.38
N LEU A 345 27.26 -17.77 -8.31
CA LEU A 345 28.54 -17.81 -9.03
C LEU A 345 28.35 -17.80 -10.54
N LEU A 346 27.34 -18.53 -11.06
CA LEU A 346 27.00 -18.49 -12.48
C LEU A 346 26.56 -17.08 -12.92
N ASN A 347 25.71 -16.42 -12.13
CA ASN A 347 25.31 -15.03 -12.41
C ASN A 347 26.53 -14.08 -12.38
N ALA A 348 27.46 -14.26 -11.45
CA ALA A 348 28.69 -13.48 -11.44
C ALA A 348 29.52 -13.67 -12.72
N LEU A 349 29.64 -14.91 -13.23
CA LEU A 349 30.30 -15.17 -14.52
C LEU A 349 29.59 -14.48 -15.69
N LEU A 350 28.25 -14.48 -15.69
CA LEU A 350 27.47 -13.79 -16.71
C LEU A 350 27.73 -12.27 -16.67
N TYR A 351 27.81 -11.68 -15.48
CA TYR A 351 28.14 -10.25 -15.33
C TYR A 351 29.57 -9.92 -15.77
N VAL A 352 30.56 -10.78 -15.48
CA VAL A 352 31.93 -10.62 -16.05
C VAL A 352 31.89 -10.67 -17.57
N ARG A 353 31.14 -11.61 -18.15
CA ARG A 353 30.95 -11.69 -19.61
C ARG A 353 30.30 -10.43 -20.17
N CYS A 354 29.23 -9.94 -19.54
CA CYS A 354 28.55 -8.71 -19.96
C CYS A 354 29.50 -7.50 -19.94
N HIS A 355 30.30 -7.39 -18.88
CA HIS A 355 31.31 -6.34 -18.76
C HIS A 355 32.32 -6.42 -19.93
N SER A 356 32.93 -7.59 -20.15
CA SER A 356 33.92 -7.77 -21.23
C SER A 356 33.35 -7.57 -22.63
N LEU A 357 32.09 -7.93 -22.87
CA LEU A 357 31.42 -7.67 -24.15
C LEU A 357 31.11 -6.18 -24.34
N SER A 358 30.77 -5.48 -23.26
CA SER A 358 30.45 -4.05 -23.31
C SER A 358 31.70 -3.18 -23.48
N THR A 359 32.82 -3.56 -22.85
CA THR A 359 34.11 -2.87 -23.01
C THR A 359 34.85 -3.31 -24.28
N GLY A 360 34.52 -4.47 -24.84
CA GLY A 360 35.22 -5.07 -25.98
C GLY A 360 36.56 -5.71 -25.62
N GLU A 361 36.93 -5.74 -24.34
CA GLU A 361 38.18 -6.30 -23.86
C GLU A 361 38.00 -7.05 -22.52
N LEU A 362 38.87 -8.03 -22.29
CA LEU A 362 38.97 -8.70 -20.99
C LEU A 362 40.06 -8.01 -20.17
N SER A 363 39.68 -6.94 -19.46
CA SER A 363 40.59 -6.18 -18.60
C SER A 363 41.29 -7.07 -17.55
N GLU A 364 42.41 -6.59 -17.00
CA GLU A 364 43.14 -7.33 -15.96
C GLU A 364 42.27 -7.60 -14.72
N GLU A 365 41.44 -6.63 -14.36
CA GLU A 365 40.46 -6.74 -13.27
C GLU A 365 39.43 -7.84 -13.56
N ALA A 366 38.84 -7.84 -14.76
CA ALA A 366 37.90 -8.88 -15.20
C ALA A 366 38.55 -10.27 -15.27
N CYS A 367 39.81 -10.37 -15.74
CA CYS A 367 40.60 -11.59 -15.71
C CYS A 367 40.80 -12.11 -14.28
N SER A 368 41.17 -11.22 -13.35
CA SER A 368 41.42 -11.58 -11.95
C SER A 368 40.16 -12.10 -11.29
N LEU A 369 39.03 -11.42 -11.52
CA LEU A 369 37.73 -11.82 -10.98
C LEU A 369 37.27 -13.12 -11.61
N PHE A 370 37.42 -13.32 -12.93
CA PHE A 370 37.10 -14.58 -13.59
C PHE A 370 37.85 -15.76 -12.96
N ARG A 371 39.17 -15.64 -12.73
CA ARG A 371 39.96 -16.69 -12.06
C ARG A 371 39.44 -16.95 -10.63
N HIS A 372 39.11 -15.89 -9.90
CA HIS A 372 38.55 -16.01 -8.56
C HIS A 372 37.21 -16.75 -8.55
N ILE A 373 36.32 -16.43 -9.50
CA ILE A 373 35.02 -17.10 -9.61
C ILE A 373 35.20 -18.57 -9.97
N CYS A 374 36.08 -18.91 -10.93
CA CYS A 374 36.39 -20.29 -11.27
C CYS A 374 36.90 -21.08 -10.05
N GLN A 375 37.78 -20.50 -9.24
CA GLN A 375 38.23 -21.12 -8.00
C GLN A 375 37.08 -21.29 -6.99
N ALA A 376 36.19 -20.30 -6.87
CA ALA A 376 35.03 -20.39 -6.00
C ALA A 376 34.05 -21.50 -6.44
N VAL A 377 33.89 -21.71 -7.76
CA VAL A 377 33.08 -22.81 -8.32
C VAL A 377 33.68 -24.17 -7.95
N VAL A 378 35.00 -24.35 -8.10
CA VAL A 378 35.68 -25.58 -7.69
C VAL A 378 35.53 -25.83 -6.19
N ASN A 379 35.71 -24.80 -5.37
CA ASN A 379 35.55 -24.92 -3.92
C ASN A 379 34.11 -25.31 -3.52
N GLU A 380 33.10 -24.75 -4.19
CA GLU A 380 31.70 -25.10 -3.93
C GLU A 380 31.38 -26.53 -4.37
N TRP A 381 31.96 -26.98 -5.49
CA TRP A 381 31.87 -28.38 -5.91
C TRP A 381 32.46 -29.33 -4.85
N ASP A 382 33.67 -29.05 -4.37
CA ASP A 382 34.30 -29.85 -3.32
C ASP A 382 33.47 -29.87 -2.02
N ASN A 383 32.86 -28.74 -1.67
CA ASN A 383 31.97 -28.64 -0.50
C ASN A 383 30.67 -29.43 -0.69
N GLN A 384 30.10 -29.46 -1.90
CA GLN A 384 28.95 -30.30 -2.21
C GLN A 384 29.30 -31.77 -2.09
N GLU A 385 30.46 -32.17 -2.60
CA GLU A 385 30.90 -33.56 -2.57
C GLU A 385 31.17 -34.04 -1.13
N LYS A 386 31.80 -33.20 -0.30
CA LYS A 386 31.92 -33.46 1.15
C LYS A 386 30.57 -33.62 1.84
N ARG A 387 29.62 -32.72 1.57
CA ARG A 387 28.25 -32.82 2.12
C ARG A 387 27.54 -34.10 1.70
N LYS A 388 27.70 -34.55 0.45
CA LYS A 388 27.16 -35.84 -0.01
C LYS A 388 27.80 -37.00 0.74
N GLN A 389 29.12 -37.02 0.87
CA GLN A 389 29.85 -38.05 1.61
C GLN A 389 29.42 -38.11 3.09
N GLU A 390 29.28 -36.96 3.75
CA GLU A 390 28.78 -36.86 5.12
C GLU A 390 27.35 -37.38 5.25
N GLN A 391 26.47 -37.04 4.31
CA GLN A 391 25.10 -37.56 4.26
C GLN A 391 25.07 -39.08 4.05
N GLU A 392 25.93 -39.61 3.19
CA GLU A 392 26.07 -41.05 2.98
C GLU A 392 26.58 -41.76 4.23
N GLN A 393 27.56 -41.18 4.94
CA GLN A 393 28.04 -41.70 6.22
C GLN A 393 26.98 -41.62 7.33
N LEU A 394 26.20 -40.54 7.39
CA LEU A 394 25.06 -40.40 8.28
C LEU A 394 23.99 -41.46 7.97
N LYS A 395 23.65 -41.66 6.69
CA LYS A 395 22.73 -42.73 6.28
C LYS A 395 23.28 -44.10 6.66
N ALA A 396 24.54 -44.39 6.34
CA ALA A 396 25.19 -45.65 6.66
C ALA A 396 25.27 -45.91 8.18
N SER A 397 25.50 -44.88 8.99
CA SER A 397 25.47 -44.99 10.46
C SER A 397 24.06 -45.12 11.03
N LEU A 398 23.05 -44.48 10.44
CA LEU A 398 21.63 -44.72 10.76
C LEU A 398 21.23 -46.16 10.43
N TYR A 399 21.66 -46.70 9.29
CA TYR A 399 21.45 -48.11 8.94
C TYR A 399 22.15 -49.05 9.94
N ARG A 400 23.40 -48.75 10.32
CA ARG A 400 24.16 -49.55 11.30
C ARG A 400 23.66 -49.43 12.74
N SER A 401 23.02 -48.30 13.08
CA SER A 401 22.37 -48.08 14.37
C SER A 401 21.02 -48.80 14.43
N ARG A 402 20.22 -48.76 13.34
CA ARG A 402 19.01 -49.58 13.18
C ARG A 402 19.31 -51.08 13.30
N SER A 403 20.41 -51.56 12.71
CA SER A 403 20.80 -52.97 12.82
C SER A 403 21.31 -53.39 14.21
N ARG A 404 21.77 -52.44 15.04
CA ARG A 404 22.20 -52.71 16.44
C ARG A 404 21.10 -52.49 17.48
N LEU A 405 20.08 -51.70 17.19
CA LEU A 405 18.90 -51.46 18.04
C LEU A 405 17.75 -52.46 17.77
N HIS A 406 18.02 -53.60 17.13
CA HIS A 406 17.12 -54.76 17.17
C HIS A 406 17.27 -55.51 18.50
N GLY A 407 16.72 -54.90 19.55
CA GLY A 407 16.23 -55.59 20.74
C GLY A 407 14.87 -56.26 20.52
N SER A 408 14.46 -56.55 19.27
CA SER A 408 13.20 -57.24 18.96
C SER A 408 13.37 -58.74 18.71
N GLY A 409 14.59 -59.29 18.80
CA GLY A 409 14.81 -60.75 18.77
C GLY A 409 14.42 -61.47 17.48
N LEU A 410 14.09 -60.75 16.42
CA LEU A 410 13.77 -61.32 15.10
C LEU A 410 15.03 -61.36 14.25
N THR A 411 15.21 -62.49 13.54
CA THR A 411 16.36 -62.70 12.67
C THR A 411 16.21 -61.91 11.36
N GLN A 412 17.34 -61.51 10.76
CA GLN A 412 17.39 -60.75 9.50
C GLN A 412 16.49 -61.38 8.42
N ASP A 413 16.55 -62.71 8.29
CA ASP A 413 15.75 -63.48 7.34
C ASP A 413 14.23 -63.34 7.57
N GLN A 414 13.78 -63.19 8.82
CA GLN A 414 12.36 -63.02 9.13
C GLN A 414 11.85 -61.62 8.77
N GLN A 415 12.70 -60.59 8.91
CA GLN A 415 12.34 -59.23 8.50
C GLN A 415 12.31 -59.11 6.98
N ASP A 416 13.31 -59.67 6.30
CA ASP A 416 13.37 -59.71 4.85
C ASP A 416 12.18 -60.53 4.28
N GLU A 417 11.77 -61.62 4.94
CA GLU A 417 10.54 -62.37 4.60
C GLU A 417 9.28 -61.52 4.81
N THR A 418 9.16 -60.75 5.89
CA THR A 418 7.99 -59.87 6.11
C THR A 418 7.92 -58.70 5.11
N ASP A 419 9.05 -58.08 4.78
CA ASP A 419 9.09 -57.03 3.78
C ASP A 419 8.89 -57.61 2.37
N PHE A 420 9.38 -58.82 2.08
CA PHE A 420 9.06 -59.54 0.85
C PHE A 420 7.55 -59.81 0.74
N ARG A 421 6.89 -60.29 1.81
CA ARG A 421 5.43 -60.51 1.86
C ARG A 421 4.61 -59.22 1.77
N ARG A 422 5.15 -58.07 2.19
CA ARG A 422 4.50 -56.76 1.99
C ARG A 422 4.57 -56.28 0.54
N HIS A 423 5.65 -56.58 -0.17
CA HIS A 423 5.82 -56.22 -1.58
C HIS A 423 5.17 -57.25 -2.52
N PHE A 424 4.98 -58.48 -2.07
CA PHE A 424 4.27 -59.55 -2.77
C PHE A 424 3.05 -60.00 -1.95
N PRO A 425 1.89 -59.38 -2.16
CA PRO A 425 0.63 -59.80 -1.54
C PRO A 425 0.40 -61.28 -1.79
N GLN A 426 0.11 -62.04 -0.73
CA GLN A 426 -0.27 -63.44 -0.88
C GLN A 426 -1.67 -63.51 -1.47
N PHE A 427 -1.77 -63.94 -2.73
CA PHE A 427 -3.04 -64.18 -3.42
C PHE A 427 -3.80 -65.40 -2.87
N SER A 428 -3.34 -66.06 -1.81
CA SER A 428 -3.97 -67.26 -1.23
C SER A 428 -5.42 -67.02 -0.80
N LYS A 429 -5.76 -65.80 -0.37
CA LYS A 429 -7.15 -65.40 -0.08
C LYS A 429 -8.01 -65.19 -1.34
N ASP A 430 -7.39 -64.80 -2.45
CA ASP A 430 -8.06 -64.54 -3.74
C ASP A 430 -8.36 -65.82 -4.54
N PHE A 431 -7.78 -66.97 -4.14
CA PHE A 431 -8.01 -68.30 -4.74
C PHE A 431 -8.65 -69.31 -3.77
N ALA A 432 -9.13 -68.84 -2.61
CA ALA A 432 -9.73 -69.69 -1.57
C ALA A 432 -11.06 -70.35 -2.00
N ASP A 433 -11.73 -69.76 -2.99
CA ASP A 433 -12.91 -70.27 -3.67
C ASP A 433 -12.60 -71.48 -4.59
N ILE A 434 -11.42 -71.50 -5.22
CA ILE A 434 -11.00 -72.56 -6.17
C ILE A 434 -10.37 -73.76 -5.46
N LEU A 435 -9.73 -73.56 -4.29
CA LEU A 435 -9.02 -74.60 -3.54
C LEU A 435 -9.91 -75.36 -2.53
N SER A 436 -11.23 -75.18 -2.59
CA SER A 436 -12.21 -75.87 -1.73
C SER A 436 -12.39 -77.36 -2.12
N GLN A 437 -11.30 -78.13 -2.13
CA GLN A 437 -11.39 -79.59 -2.00
C GLN A 437 -11.24 -79.98 -0.52
N PRO A 438 -12.12 -80.84 0.01
CA PRO A 438 -12.02 -81.26 1.41
C PRO A 438 -10.80 -82.17 1.59
N SER A 439 -9.72 -81.62 2.14
CA SER A 439 -8.59 -82.40 2.64
C SER A 439 -8.95 -83.01 4.00
N LEU A 440 -8.50 -84.24 4.23
CA LEU A 440 -8.83 -85.10 5.38
C LEU A 440 -7.87 -84.90 6.57
N GLU A 441 -7.23 -83.73 6.68
CA GLU A 441 -6.43 -83.31 7.83
C GLU A 441 -7.12 -82.10 8.48
N GLY A 442 -7.38 -82.20 9.80
CA GLY A 442 -8.09 -81.18 10.58
C GLY A 442 -7.34 -79.83 10.65
N PRO A 443 -7.98 -78.78 11.21
CA PRO A 443 -7.49 -77.42 11.09
C PRO A 443 -6.15 -77.31 11.83
N ALA A 444 -5.06 -77.10 11.08
CA ALA A 444 -3.79 -76.69 11.63
C ALA A 444 -3.92 -75.21 12.02
N ASP A 445 -3.91 -74.98 13.32
CA ASP A 445 -3.59 -73.77 14.06
C ASP A 445 -3.67 -72.44 13.29
N THR A 446 -4.73 -71.70 13.63
CA THR A 446 -4.88 -70.25 13.51
C THR A 446 -3.55 -69.50 13.65
N GLU A 447 -3.11 -68.87 12.55
CA GLU A 447 -2.22 -67.71 12.64
C GLU A 447 -2.97 -66.56 13.36
N PRO A 448 -2.30 -65.80 14.24
CA PRO A 448 -2.94 -64.67 14.91
C PRO A 448 -3.27 -63.58 13.89
N GLU A 449 -4.53 -63.17 13.86
CA GLU A 449 -4.97 -61.97 13.16
C GLU A 449 -4.13 -60.77 13.64
N HIS A 450 -3.31 -60.23 12.74
CA HIS A 450 -2.64 -58.96 13.00
C HIS A 450 -3.64 -57.84 12.67
N GLU A 451 -4.09 -57.12 13.70
CA GLU A 451 -4.90 -55.90 13.64
C GLU A 451 -4.16 -54.73 12.93
N GLY A 452 -3.73 -54.92 11.69
CA GLY A 452 -3.03 -53.92 10.88
C GLY A 452 -3.87 -53.34 9.73
N ASP A 453 -4.86 -54.08 9.23
CA ASP A 453 -5.55 -53.71 7.98
C ASP A 453 -6.73 -52.74 8.15
N ALA A 454 -7.21 -52.50 9.37
CA ALA A 454 -8.30 -51.56 9.61
C ALA A 454 -7.86 -50.08 9.54
N ALA A 455 -6.57 -49.78 9.72
CA ALA A 455 -6.07 -48.40 9.71
C ALA A 455 -5.73 -47.89 8.29
N GLN A 456 -5.42 -48.78 7.35
CA GLN A 456 -5.07 -48.39 5.97
C GLN A 456 -6.32 -48.09 5.11
N GLN A 457 -7.46 -48.73 5.37
CA GLN A 457 -8.70 -48.49 4.62
C GLN A 457 -9.39 -47.16 4.99
N ALA A 458 -9.22 -46.67 6.22
CA ALA A 458 -9.77 -45.37 6.62
C ALA A 458 -9.02 -44.17 5.99
N ALA A 459 -7.72 -44.30 5.72
CA ALA A 459 -6.91 -43.25 5.09
C ALA A 459 -7.16 -43.12 3.57
N ALA A 460 -7.52 -44.22 2.90
CA ALA A 460 -7.84 -44.22 1.47
C ALA A 460 -9.24 -43.64 1.16
N ALA A 461 -10.19 -43.71 2.09
CA ALA A 461 -11.53 -43.14 1.90
C ALA A 461 -11.58 -41.61 2.09
N ALA A 462 -10.67 -41.02 2.87
CA ALA A 462 -10.62 -39.57 3.08
C ALA A 462 -9.88 -38.79 1.96
N SER A 463 -9.22 -39.48 1.04
CA SER A 463 -8.51 -38.88 -0.10
C SER A 463 -9.30 -38.87 -1.40
N LEU A 464 -10.56 -39.32 -1.39
CA LEU A 464 -11.46 -39.37 -2.55
C LEU A 464 -12.77 -38.58 -2.36
N SER A 465 -12.86 -37.69 -1.37
CA SER A 465 -13.96 -36.73 -1.22
C SER A 465 -13.46 -35.29 -1.11
N GLY A 466 -12.70 -34.86 -2.12
CA GLY A 466 -12.49 -33.45 -2.45
C GLY A 466 -13.42 -33.03 -3.57
#